data_AF-A0A660ZLP4-F1
#
_entry.id   AF-A0A660ZLP4-F1
#
_cell.length_a   1.000
_cell.length_b   1.000
_cell.length_c   1.000
_cell.angle_alpha   90.00
_cell.angle_beta   90.00
_cell.angle_gamma   90.00
#
_symmetry.space_group_name_H-M   'P 1'
#
loop_
_entity.id
_entity.type
_entity.pdbx_description
1 polymer ?
#
loop_
_entity_poly.entity_id
_entity_poly.type
_entity_poly.pdbx_seq_one_letter_code
_entity_poly.pdbx_strand_id
1 'polypeptide(L)'
;MADLGGDSKRWEILKAATRVFQRKGYRDTTMKDLAEESGVSMDELKVYFPTKAHIFTEVSEYLINQIGESALRKTRSVPSDDPRDVLKNWIRGYLEAVYFLYDEYLKIMMDFWNVGTVPEDPDSLEHKRLKDMYSKAREFFKEVIKEGIEKGVFREVDPELAASTLMAMLDGTVLQWLIFDKGFNLALSAETMLEIFMEGLEICDEKGKKA
;
A
#
# COMPACT_ATOMS: atom_id res chain seq x y z
N MET A 1 20.87 22.88 21.51
CA MET A 1 19.43 22.59 21.47
C MET A 1 19.10 22.31 20.02
N ALA A 2 18.96 21.03 19.66
CA ALA A 2 18.64 20.63 18.30
C ALA A 2 17.19 21.08 17.97
N ASP A 3 17.02 21.60 16.77
CA ASP A 3 15.78 22.14 16.21
C ASP A 3 14.68 21.07 16.13
N LEU A 4 13.86 20.96 17.18
CA LEU A 4 12.63 20.15 17.18
C LEU A 4 11.47 20.87 16.45
N GLY A 5 11.66 22.11 15.99
CA GLY A 5 10.64 22.91 15.31
C GLY A 5 10.48 22.53 13.84
N GLY A 6 11.59 22.21 13.17
CA GLY A 6 11.61 21.80 11.76
C GLY A 6 10.77 20.55 11.47
N ASP A 7 10.92 19.50 12.28
CA ASP A 7 10.18 18.23 12.11
C ASP A 7 8.68 18.40 12.41
N SER A 8 8.33 19.22 13.42
CA SER A 8 6.92 19.50 13.73
C SER A 8 6.24 20.29 12.61
N LYS A 9 6.90 21.31 12.06
CA LYS A 9 6.34 22.14 10.97
C LYS A 9 6.18 21.34 9.69
N ARG A 10 7.20 20.55 9.35
CA ARG A 10 7.18 19.63 8.21
C ARG A 10 6.01 18.66 8.29
N TRP A 11 5.75 18.11 9.48
CA TRP A 11 4.61 17.23 9.74
C TRP A 11 3.25 17.94 9.63
N GLU A 12 3.15 19.18 10.10
CA GLU A 12 1.94 20.00 9.92
C GLU A 12 1.61 20.24 8.44
N ILE A 13 2.62 20.59 7.64
CA ILE A 13 2.49 20.76 6.20
C ILE A 13 2.06 19.44 5.54
N LEU A 14 2.67 18.31 5.92
CA LEU A 14 2.31 17.01 5.35
C LEU A 14 0.85 16.65 5.63
N LYS A 15 0.37 16.83 6.87
CA LYS A 15 -1.05 16.60 7.23
C LYS A 15 -2.00 17.51 6.45
N ALA A 16 -1.63 18.77 6.26
CA ALA A 16 -2.40 19.72 5.45
C ALA A 16 -2.45 19.26 3.98
N ALA A 17 -1.30 18.91 3.41
CA ALA A 17 -1.21 18.40 2.06
C ALA A 17 -2.07 17.15 1.82
N THR A 18 -2.08 16.21 2.77
CA THR A 18 -2.94 15.03 2.74
C THR A 18 -4.41 15.39 2.56
N ARG A 19 -4.92 16.39 3.30
CA ARG A 19 -6.30 16.87 3.14
C ARG A 19 -6.55 17.50 1.77
N VAL A 20 -5.59 18.26 1.23
CA VAL A 20 -5.73 18.84 -0.12
C VAL A 20 -5.79 17.74 -1.17
N PHE A 21 -4.87 16.77 -1.12
CA PHE A 21 -4.85 15.65 -2.08
C PHE A 21 -6.10 14.77 -1.96
N GLN A 22 -6.60 14.51 -0.76
CA GLN A 22 -7.87 13.81 -0.56
C GLN A 22 -9.04 14.56 -1.21
N ARG A 23 -9.09 15.89 -1.10
CA ARG A 23 -10.19 16.70 -1.65
C ARG A 23 -10.08 16.89 -3.16
N LYS A 24 -8.90 17.27 -3.66
CA LYS A 24 -8.68 17.69 -5.06
C LYS A 24 -8.07 16.61 -5.95
N GLY A 25 -7.42 15.58 -5.37
CA GLY A 25 -6.55 14.67 -6.12
C GLY A 25 -5.20 15.32 -6.48
N TYR A 26 -4.24 14.52 -6.90
CA TYR A 26 -2.88 14.96 -7.25
C TYR A 26 -2.87 15.92 -8.43
N ARG A 27 -3.64 15.61 -9.48
CA ARG A 27 -3.66 16.38 -10.74
C ARG A 27 -4.10 17.82 -10.52
N ASP A 28 -5.21 18.02 -9.80
CA ASP A 28 -5.83 19.35 -9.62
C ASP A 28 -5.28 20.11 -8.40
N THR A 29 -4.33 19.52 -7.68
CA THR A 29 -3.61 20.18 -6.58
C THR A 29 -2.43 20.99 -7.13
N THR A 30 -2.27 22.21 -6.63
CA THR A 30 -1.13 23.09 -6.92
C THR A 30 -0.32 23.36 -5.66
N MET A 31 0.94 23.80 -5.81
CA MET A 31 1.76 24.26 -4.68
C MET A 31 1.10 25.40 -3.90
N LYS A 32 0.26 26.22 -4.56
CA LYS A 32 -0.46 27.31 -3.92
C LYS A 32 -1.55 26.80 -2.98
N ASP A 33 -2.34 25.83 -3.44
CA ASP A 33 -3.34 25.18 -2.58
C ASP A 33 -2.71 24.57 -1.33
N LEU A 34 -1.54 23.95 -1.49
CA LEU A 34 -0.79 23.30 -0.41
C LEU A 34 -0.26 24.31 0.61
N ALA A 35 0.28 25.44 0.15
CA ALA A 35 0.76 26.51 1.02
C ALA A 35 -0.40 27.14 1.80
N GLU A 36 -1.51 27.42 1.11
CA GLU A 36 -2.73 27.99 1.71
C GLU A 36 -3.33 27.08 2.79
N GLU A 37 -3.51 25.78 2.52
CA GLU A 37 -4.03 24.82 3.51
C GLU A 37 -3.07 24.65 4.71
N SER A 38 -1.76 24.75 4.46
CA SER A 38 -0.73 24.58 5.47
C SER A 38 -0.51 25.84 6.32
N GLY A 39 -1.05 27.00 5.90
CA GLY A 39 -0.87 28.28 6.58
C GLY A 39 0.56 28.83 6.51
N VAL A 40 1.35 28.38 5.53
CA VAL A 40 2.75 28.80 5.32
C VAL A 40 2.89 29.60 4.03
N SER A 41 3.97 30.37 3.89
CA SER A 41 4.27 31.04 2.63
C SER A 41 4.71 30.05 1.54
N MET A 42 4.62 30.46 0.26
CA MET A 42 5.11 29.64 -0.85
C MET A 42 6.61 29.33 -0.74
N ASP A 43 7.41 30.30 -0.30
CA ASP A 43 8.85 30.12 -0.14
C ASP A 43 9.17 29.19 1.01
N GLU A 44 8.45 29.33 2.14
CA GLU A 44 8.57 28.40 3.28
C GLU A 44 8.17 26.98 2.90
N LEU A 45 7.07 26.79 2.15
CA LEU A 45 6.68 25.47 1.67
C LEU A 45 7.79 24.82 0.83
N LYS A 46 8.40 25.58 -0.08
CA LYS A 46 9.47 25.08 -0.97
C LYS A 46 10.76 24.72 -0.24
N VAL A 47 11.03 25.32 0.93
CA VAL A 47 12.16 24.93 1.78
C VAL A 47 11.99 23.49 2.27
N TYR A 48 10.79 23.11 2.72
CA TYR A 48 10.52 21.73 3.17
C TYR A 48 10.28 20.78 2.01
N PHE A 49 9.57 21.25 0.99
CA PHE A 49 9.09 20.44 -0.11
C PHE A 49 9.19 21.20 -1.45
N PRO A 50 10.30 21.03 -2.18
CA PRO A 50 10.55 21.72 -3.44
C PRO A 50 9.47 21.56 -4.51
N THR A 51 8.77 20.42 -4.56
CA THR A 51 7.81 20.09 -5.61
C THR A 51 6.54 19.42 -5.07
N LYS A 52 5.45 19.51 -5.82
CA LYS A 52 4.20 18.78 -5.55
C LYS A 52 4.44 17.27 -5.51
N ALA A 53 5.27 16.75 -6.43
CA ALA A 53 5.64 15.34 -6.48
C ALA A 53 6.35 14.88 -5.21
N HIS A 54 7.23 15.71 -4.64
CA HIS A 54 7.91 15.39 -3.39
C HIS A 54 6.91 15.29 -2.22
N ILE A 55 6.02 16.27 -2.06
CA ILE A 55 4.98 16.23 -1.02
C ILE A 55 4.10 14.99 -1.20
N PHE A 56 3.64 14.73 -2.43
CA PHE A 56 2.78 13.59 -2.71
C PHE A 56 3.45 12.25 -2.45
N THR A 57 4.74 12.11 -2.79
CA THR A 57 5.52 10.90 -2.51
C THR A 57 5.54 10.63 -1.02
N GLU A 58 5.74 11.65 -0.20
CA GLU A 58 5.77 11.49 1.25
C GLU A 58 4.42 11.25 1.90
N VAL A 59 3.38 11.89 1.37
CA VAL A 59 2.00 11.57 1.76
C VAL A 59 1.73 10.10 1.43
N SER A 60 2.10 9.63 0.24
CA SER A 60 1.92 8.23 -0.16
C SER A 60 2.70 7.27 0.74
N GLU A 61 3.96 7.58 1.03
CA GLU A 61 4.83 6.82 1.93
C GLU A 61 4.22 6.71 3.33
N TYR A 62 3.72 7.82 3.87
CA TYR A 62 3.03 7.84 5.16
C TYR A 62 1.82 6.90 5.16
N LEU A 63 0.98 6.96 4.13
CA LEU A 63 -0.23 6.15 4.04
C LEU A 63 0.06 4.66 3.85
N ILE A 64 0.99 4.32 2.97
CA ILE A 64 1.40 2.93 2.75
C ILE A 64 1.99 2.35 4.03
N ASN A 65 2.78 3.12 4.77
CA ASN A 65 3.29 2.68 6.07
C ASN A 65 2.18 2.49 7.10
N GLN A 66 1.17 3.36 7.16
CA GLN A 66 0.01 3.18 8.06
C GLN A 66 -0.76 1.90 7.72
N ILE A 67 -1.03 1.65 6.44
CA ILE A 67 -1.72 0.45 5.96
C ILE A 67 -0.88 -0.80 6.26
N GLY A 68 0.42 -0.77 5.96
CA GLY A 68 1.36 -1.85 6.22
C GLY A 68 1.49 -2.17 7.71
N GLU A 69 1.56 -1.17 8.59
CA GLU A 69 1.59 -1.38 10.03
C GLU A 69 0.28 -1.99 10.56
N SER A 70 -0.87 -1.63 9.98
CA SER A 70 -2.14 -2.29 10.30
C SER A 70 -2.12 -3.77 9.91
N ALA A 71 -1.62 -4.09 8.71
CA ALA A 71 -1.44 -5.46 8.24
C ALA A 71 -0.51 -6.26 9.17
N LEU A 72 0.66 -5.69 9.50
CA LEU A 72 1.63 -6.32 10.40
C LEU A 72 1.09 -6.50 11.82
N ARG A 73 0.31 -5.55 12.34
CA ARG A 73 -0.34 -5.67 13.65
C ARG A 73 -1.26 -6.87 13.70
N LYS A 74 -2.04 -7.12 12.65
CA LYS A 74 -2.91 -8.29 12.54
C LYS A 74 -2.09 -9.58 12.55
N THR A 75 -1.04 -9.65 11.74
CA THR A 75 -0.11 -10.80 11.71
C THR A 75 0.53 -11.05 13.08
N ARG A 76 0.95 -10.00 13.80
CA ARG A 76 1.53 -10.12 15.15
C ARG A 76 0.52 -10.47 16.24
N SER A 77 -0.77 -10.16 16.05
CA SER A 77 -1.82 -10.48 17.03
C SER A 77 -2.15 -11.96 17.11
N VAL A 78 -1.83 -12.70 16.04
CA VAL A 78 -1.92 -14.17 15.98
C VAL A 78 -0.59 -14.69 15.45
N PRO A 79 0.48 -14.70 16.28
CA PRO A 79 1.79 -15.19 15.85
C PRO A 79 1.67 -16.62 15.35
N SER A 80 2.15 -16.86 14.13
CA SER A 80 2.21 -18.18 13.53
C SER A 80 3.50 -18.28 12.72
N ASP A 81 4.21 -19.39 12.90
CA ASP A 81 5.36 -19.76 12.07
C ASP A 81 4.91 -20.47 10.78
N ASP A 82 3.59 -20.63 10.55
CA ASP A 82 3.04 -21.17 9.31
C ASP A 82 2.91 -20.03 8.27
N PRO A 83 3.64 -20.08 7.13
CA PRO A 83 3.55 -19.08 6.07
C PRO A 83 2.13 -18.87 5.53
N ARG A 84 1.26 -19.89 5.62
CA ARG A 84 -0.16 -19.77 5.25
C ARG A 84 -0.88 -18.73 6.10
N ASP A 85 -0.65 -18.75 7.41
CA ASP A 85 -1.26 -17.83 8.35
C ASP A 85 -0.68 -16.42 8.21
N VAL A 86 0.63 -16.32 7.95
CA VAL A 86 1.30 -15.03 7.71
C VAL A 86 0.66 -14.30 6.54
N LEU A 87 0.49 -14.97 5.38
CA LEU A 87 -0.17 -14.40 4.21
C LEU A 87 -1.61 -14.01 4.49
N LYS A 88 -2.41 -14.94 5.06
CA LYS A 88 -3.83 -14.70 5.37
C LYS A 88 -4.01 -13.52 6.31
N ASN A 89 -3.23 -13.45 7.40
CA ASN A 89 -3.36 -12.39 8.40
C ASN A 89 -2.90 -11.04 7.86
N TRP A 90 -1.82 -11.01 7.07
CA TRP A 90 -1.36 -9.76 6.46
C TRP A 90 -2.42 -9.21 5.50
N ILE A 91 -2.96 -10.05 4.61
CA ILE A 91 -3.96 -9.65 3.61
C ILE A 91 -5.23 -9.16 4.27
N ARG A 92 -5.74 -9.88 5.29
CA ARG A 92 -6.89 -9.43 6.08
C ARG A 92 -6.65 -8.08 6.73
N GLY A 93 -5.49 -7.88 7.37
CA GLY A 93 -5.16 -6.62 8.02
C GLY A 93 -4.97 -5.46 7.03
N TYR A 94 -4.42 -5.72 5.85
CA TYR A 94 -4.33 -4.75 4.74
C TYR A 94 -5.73 -4.31 4.29
N LEU A 95 -6.64 -5.25 4.05
CA LEU A 95 -7.98 -4.95 3.54
C LEU A 95 -8.89 -4.30 4.59
N GLU A 96 -8.77 -4.72 5.85
CA GLU A 96 -9.39 -4.03 6.98
C GLU A 96 -8.93 -2.56 6.98
N ALA A 97 -7.62 -2.31 6.86
CA ALA A 97 -7.09 -0.95 6.79
C ALA A 97 -7.63 -0.17 5.59
N VAL A 98 -7.61 -0.76 4.38
CA VAL A 98 -8.18 -0.13 3.17
C VAL A 98 -9.65 0.22 3.38
N TYR A 99 -10.44 -0.67 3.98
CA TYR A 99 -11.85 -0.41 4.25
C TYR A 99 -12.06 0.75 5.22
N PHE A 100 -11.33 0.77 6.35
CA PHE A 100 -11.47 1.83 7.37
C PHE A 100 -10.91 3.18 6.92
N LEU A 101 -9.85 3.16 6.12
CA LEU A 101 -9.11 4.34 5.68
C LEU A 101 -9.61 4.86 4.32
N TYR A 102 -10.59 4.19 3.70
CA TYR A 102 -11.11 4.50 2.36
C TYR A 102 -11.52 5.97 2.22
N ASP A 103 -12.40 6.48 3.10
CA ASP A 103 -13.02 7.80 2.90
C ASP A 103 -11.95 8.90 3.05
N GLU A 104 -10.89 8.59 3.80
CA GLU A 104 -9.78 9.49 4.09
C GLU A 104 -8.71 9.52 2.99
N TYR A 105 -8.49 8.42 2.26
CA TYR A 105 -7.32 8.30 1.38
C TYR A 105 -7.55 7.73 -0.02
N LEU A 106 -8.80 7.46 -0.41
CA LEU A 106 -9.11 6.86 -1.71
C LEU A 106 -8.41 7.57 -2.88
N LYS A 107 -8.57 8.89 -3.01
CA LYS A 107 -8.00 9.62 -4.14
C LYS A 107 -6.49 9.49 -4.19
N ILE A 108 -5.84 9.50 -3.03
CA ILE A 108 -4.38 9.36 -2.91
C ILE A 108 -3.94 7.96 -3.33
N MET A 109 -4.68 6.91 -2.94
CA MET A 109 -4.41 5.54 -3.40
C MET A 109 -4.54 5.41 -4.92
N MET A 110 -5.55 6.04 -5.53
CA MET A 110 -5.69 6.01 -7.00
C MET A 110 -4.58 6.81 -7.69
N ASP A 111 -4.27 7.99 -7.16
CA ASP A 111 -3.20 8.83 -7.67
C ASP A 111 -1.83 8.15 -7.50
N PHE A 112 -1.64 7.32 -6.47
CA PHE A 112 -0.41 6.55 -6.27
C PHE A 112 -0.17 5.60 -7.45
N TRP A 113 -1.18 4.84 -7.86
CA TRP A 113 -1.10 4.00 -9.06
C TRP A 113 -0.89 4.81 -10.33
N ASN A 114 -1.59 5.92 -10.48
CA ASN A 114 -1.48 6.76 -11.67
C ASN A 114 -0.08 7.39 -11.78
N VAL A 115 0.41 8.06 -10.73
CA VAL A 115 1.72 8.73 -10.72
C VAL A 115 2.85 7.71 -10.81
N GLY A 116 2.70 6.54 -10.18
CA GLY A 116 3.69 5.46 -10.24
C GLY A 116 3.76 4.72 -11.59
N THR A 117 2.75 4.85 -12.45
CA THR A 117 2.72 4.23 -13.79
C THR A 117 2.91 5.22 -14.93
N VAL A 118 2.45 6.46 -14.77
CA VAL A 118 2.53 7.54 -15.75
C VAL A 118 3.22 8.76 -15.11
N PRO A 119 4.53 8.67 -14.79
CA PRO A 119 5.26 9.77 -14.17
C PRO A 119 5.48 10.91 -15.17
N GLU A 120 5.56 12.14 -14.65
CA GLU A 120 6.03 13.30 -15.43
C GLU A 120 7.51 13.13 -15.81
N ASP A 121 8.31 12.58 -14.89
CA ASP A 121 9.72 12.26 -15.09
C ASP A 121 10.03 10.83 -14.55
N PRO A 122 10.23 9.84 -15.44
CA PRO A 122 10.58 8.47 -15.07
C PRO A 122 11.92 8.32 -14.33
N ASP A 123 12.81 9.30 -14.39
CA ASP A 123 14.13 9.24 -13.75
C ASP A 123 14.19 10.01 -12.42
N SER A 124 13.11 10.72 -12.07
CA SER A 124 12.96 11.45 -10.82
C SER A 124 13.14 10.56 -9.59
N LEU A 125 13.61 11.17 -8.50
CA LEU A 125 13.76 10.48 -7.22
C LEU A 125 12.40 10.04 -6.66
N GLU A 126 11.38 10.88 -6.83
CA GLU A 126 10.00 10.65 -6.44
C GLU A 126 9.43 9.40 -7.10
N HIS A 127 9.60 9.25 -8.42
CA HIS A 127 9.15 8.07 -9.13
C HIS A 127 9.85 6.80 -8.64
N LYS A 128 11.16 6.87 -8.42
CA LYS A 128 11.94 5.75 -7.87
C LYS A 128 11.46 5.37 -6.47
N ARG A 129 11.13 6.34 -5.61
CA ARG A 129 10.56 6.10 -4.28
C ARG A 129 9.18 5.42 -4.35
N LEU A 130 8.29 5.89 -5.22
CA LEU A 130 6.97 5.25 -5.42
C LEU A 130 7.11 3.79 -5.88
N LYS A 131 8.03 3.51 -6.82
CA LYS A 131 8.36 2.14 -7.23
C LYS A 131 8.93 1.30 -6.09
N ASP A 132 9.83 1.87 -5.29
CA ASP A 132 10.44 1.17 -4.15
C ASP A 132 9.41 0.75 -3.09
N MET A 133 8.38 1.57 -2.84
CA MET A 133 7.25 1.20 -1.96
C MET A 133 6.55 -0.08 -2.46
N TYR A 134 6.31 -0.17 -3.77
CA TYR A 134 5.72 -1.34 -4.41
C TYR A 134 6.63 -2.57 -4.36
N SER A 135 7.92 -2.37 -4.64
CA SER A 135 8.93 -3.44 -4.60
C SER A 135 9.08 -4.03 -3.21
N LYS A 136 9.04 -3.22 -2.15
CA LYS A 136 9.09 -3.68 -0.76
C LYS A 136 7.92 -4.58 -0.39
N ALA A 137 6.70 -4.24 -0.80
CA ALA A 137 5.52 -5.08 -0.57
C ALA A 137 5.64 -6.42 -1.32
N ARG A 138 6.13 -6.39 -2.56
CA ARG A 138 6.37 -7.60 -3.35
C ARG A 138 7.44 -8.50 -2.73
N GLU A 139 8.56 -7.92 -2.31
CA GLU A 139 9.66 -8.66 -1.67
C GLU A 139 9.20 -9.34 -0.38
N PHE A 140 8.36 -8.67 0.43
CA PHE A 140 7.74 -9.28 1.59
C PHE A 140 6.96 -10.55 1.23
N PHE A 141 6.06 -10.49 0.24
CA PHE A 141 5.28 -11.67 -0.17
C PHE A 141 6.14 -12.78 -0.74
N LYS A 142 7.14 -12.42 -1.54
CA LYS A 142 8.10 -13.36 -2.11
C LYS A 142 8.83 -14.15 -1.02
N GLU A 143 9.32 -13.47 0.02
CA GLU A 143 10.05 -14.16 1.10
C GLU A 143 9.12 -15.09 1.90
N VAL A 144 7.86 -14.70 2.16
CA VAL A 144 6.89 -15.58 2.83
C VAL A 144 6.56 -16.81 1.96
N ILE A 145 6.40 -16.63 0.65
CA ILE A 145 6.14 -17.74 -0.28
C ILE A 145 7.34 -18.67 -0.36
N LYS A 146 8.55 -18.13 -0.48
CA LYS A 146 9.80 -18.88 -0.50
C LYS A 146 9.97 -19.72 0.77
N GLU A 147 9.74 -19.11 1.94
CA GLU A 147 9.76 -19.82 3.22
C GLU A 147 8.74 -20.97 3.26
N GLY A 148 7.53 -20.77 2.72
CA GLY A 148 6.53 -21.83 2.64
C GLY A 148 6.89 -22.97 1.69
N ILE A 149 7.64 -22.71 0.62
CA ILE A 149 8.20 -23.75 -0.24
C ILE A 149 9.27 -24.54 0.52
N GLU A 150 10.19 -23.84 1.20
CA GLU A 150 11.26 -24.47 2.01
C GLU A 150 10.71 -25.34 3.15
N LYS A 151 9.58 -24.93 3.74
CA LYS A 151 8.83 -25.70 4.77
C LYS A 151 7.93 -26.80 4.21
N GLY A 152 7.78 -26.90 2.88
CA GLY A 152 6.93 -27.89 2.22
C GLY A 152 5.43 -27.67 2.42
N VAL A 153 5.00 -26.46 2.82
CA VAL A 153 3.56 -26.11 2.90
C VAL A 153 3.02 -25.57 1.58
N PHE A 154 3.91 -25.03 0.74
CA PHE A 154 3.62 -24.59 -0.62
C PHE A 154 4.33 -25.46 -1.65
N ARG A 155 3.69 -25.69 -2.79
CA ARG A 155 4.28 -26.39 -3.93
C ARG A 155 5.38 -25.54 -4.56
N GLU A 156 6.29 -26.19 -5.28
CA GLU A 156 7.34 -25.49 -6.03
C GLU A 156 6.74 -24.59 -7.12
N VAL A 157 7.01 -23.29 -7.00
CA VAL A 157 6.70 -22.22 -7.97
C VAL A 157 7.85 -21.22 -7.98
N ASP A 158 7.89 -20.36 -8.99
CA ASP A 158 8.71 -19.15 -8.95
C ASP A 158 8.12 -18.17 -7.90
N PRO A 159 8.84 -17.87 -6.79
CA PRO A 159 8.31 -17.00 -5.73
C PRO A 159 8.08 -15.55 -6.18
N GLU A 160 8.86 -15.05 -7.14
CA GLU A 160 8.72 -13.69 -7.68
C GLU A 160 7.42 -13.57 -8.47
N LEU A 161 7.14 -14.56 -9.34
CA LEU A 161 5.90 -14.59 -10.12
C LEU A 161 4.68 -14.82 -9.23
N ALA A 162 4.79 -15.67 -8.20
CA ALA A 162 3.72 -15.91 -7.25
C ALA A 162 3.38 -14.64 -6.43
N ALA A 163 4.40 -13.94 -5.91
CA ALA A 163 4.21 -12.66 -5.22
C ALA A 163 3.60 -11.58 -6.13
N SER A 164 4.07 -11.49 -7.38
CA SER A 164 3.49 -10.57 -8.36
C SER A 164 2.02 -10.88 -8.67
N THR A 165 1.66 -12.16 -8.72
CA THR A 165 0.28 -12.60 -8.97
C THR A 165 -0.62 -12.26 -7.79
N LEU A 166 -0.15 -12.49 -6.56
CA LEU A 166 -0.86 -12.12 -5.35
C LEU A 166 -1.14 -10.62 -5.28
N MET A 167 -0.11 -9.80 -5.55
CA MET A 167 -0.24 -8.34 -5.63
C MET A 167 -1.27 -7.92 -6.68
N ALA A 168 -1.25 -8.52 -7.88
CA ALA A 168 -2.23 -8.22 -8.92
C ALA A 168 -3.67 -8.57 -8.51
N MET A 169 -3.87 -9.68 -7.79
CA MET A 169 -5.17 -10.08 -7.27
C MET A 169 -5.66 -9.11 -6.18
N LEU A 170 -4.77 -8.65 -5.29
CA LEU A 170 -5.07 -7.64 -4.27
C LEU A 170 -5.46 -6.30 -4.89
N ASP A 171 -4.60 -5.76 -5.76
CA ASP A 171 -4.80 -4.48 -6.45
C ASP A 171 -6.09 -4.51 -7.27
N GLY A 172 -6.33 -5.60 -8.01
CA GLY A 172 -7.54 -5.78 -8.82
C GLY A 172 -8.82 -5.92 -7.99
N THR A 173 -8.74 -6.54 -6.79
CA THR A 173 -9.88 -6.65 -5.87
C THR A 173 -10.27 -5.27 -5.33
N VAL A 174 -9.29 -4.50 -4.86
CA VAL A 174 -9.52 -3.14 -4.38
C VAL A 174 -10.02 -2.25 -5.53
N LEU A 175 -9.36 -2.27 -6.69
CA LEU A 175 -9.75 -1.46 -7.84
C LEU A 175 -11.21 -1.71 -8.27
N GLN A 176 -11.63 -2.98 -8.38
CA GLN A 176 -13.02 -3.30 -8.71
C GLN A 176 -13.99 -2.83 -7.64
N TRP A 177 -13.66 -3.02 -6.36
CA TRP A 177 -14.49 -2.56 -5.26
C TRP A 177 -14.74 -1.05 -5.34
N LEU A 178 -13.73 -0.30 -5.77
CA LEU A 178 -13.82 1.13 -5.98
C LEU A 178 -14.63 1.52 -7.22
N ILE A 179 -14.41 0.86 -8.36
CA ILE A 179 -15.13 1.12 -9.62
C ILE A 179 -16.64 0.92 -9.44
N PHE A 180 -17.04 -0.07 -8.64
CA PHE A 180 -18.44 -0.37 -8.38
C PHE A 180 -19.01 0.37 -7.17
N ASP A 181 -18.44 1.51 -6.76
CA ASP A 181 -18.92 2.34 -5.64
C ASP A 181 -19.13 1.56 -4.35
N LYS A 182 -18.19 0.66 -4.02
CA LYS A 182 -18.28 -0.27 -2.88
C LYS A 182 -19.44 -1.27 -2.99
N GLY A 183 -19.88 -1.57 -4.22
CA GLY A 183 -21.08 -2.35 -4.54
C GLY A 183 -21.02 -3.84 -4.19
N PHE A 184 -19.91 -4.31 -3.64
CA PHE A 184 -19.78 -5.66 -3.12
C PHE A 184 -19.00 -5.68 -1.80
N ASN A 185 -19.10 -6.81 -1.08
CA ASN A 185 -18.41 -7.00 0.18
C ASN A 185 -16.91 -7.26 -0.06
N LEU A 186 -16.08 -6.27 0.28
CA LEU A 186 -14.63 -6.32 0.10
C LEU A 186 -13.99 -7.49 0.88
N ALA A 187 -14.44 -7.72 2.12
CA ALA A 187 -13.94 -8.81 2.95
C ALA A 187 -14.27 -10.19 2.33
N LEU A 188 -15.50 -10.41 1.87
CA LEU A 188 -15.86 -11.67 1.22
C LEU A 188 -15.06 -11.89 -0.08
N SER A 189 -14.91 -10.85 -0.90
CA SER A 189 -14.15 -10.95 -2.15
C SER A 189 -12.69 -11.28 -1.90
N ALA A 190 -12.13 -10.75 -0.81
CA ALA A 190 -10.78 -11.05 -0.40
C ALA A 190 -10.60 -12.46 0.17
N GLU A 191 -11.55 -12.96 0.95
CA GLU A 191 -11.51 -14.36 1.39
C GLU A 191 -11.58 -15.30 0.17
N THR A 192 -12.47 -15.03 -0.80
CA THR A 192 -12.51 -15.80 -2.05
C THR A 192 -11.18 -15.71 -2.82
N MET A 193 -10.59 -14.52 -2.91
CA MET A 193 -9.29 -14.31 -3.57
C MET A 193 -8.16 -15.07 -2.87
N LEU A 194 -8.12 -15.03 -1.54
CA LEU A 194 -7.20 -15.81 -0.70
C LEU A 194 -7.40 -17.31 -0.91
N GLU A 195 -8.64 -17.81 -0.87
CA GLU A 195 -8.95 -19.21 -1.10
C GLU A 195 -8.42 -19.70 -2.45
N ILE A 196 -8.70 -18.96 -3.54
CA ILE A 196 -8.21 -19.28 -4.88
C ILE A 196 -6.67 -19.29 -4.93
N PHE A 197 -6.03 -18.28 -4.35
CA PHE A 197 -4.57 -18.20 -4.36
C PHE A 197 -3.93 -19.33 -3.54
N MET A 198 -4.46 -19.61 -2.35
CA MET A 198 -3.95 -20.65 -1.45
C MET A 198 -4.18 -22.05 -2.04
N GLU A 199 -5.35 -22.34 -2.62
CA GLU A 199 -5.58 -23.62 -3.30
C GLU A 199 -4.68 -23.82 -4.52
N GLY A 200 -4.33 -22.72 -5.18
CA GLY A 200 -3.34 -22.71 -6.25
C GLY A 200 -1.89 -22.89 -5.79
N LEU A 201 -1.60 -22.83 -4.48
CA LEU A 201 -0.23 -22.83 -3.92
C LEU A 201 0.02 -23.97 -2.92
N GLU A 202 -0.98 -24.39 -2.17
CA GLU A 202 -0.90 -25.47 -1.18
C GLU A 202 -0.67 -26.83 -1.87
N ILE A 203 0.12 -27.70 -1.23
CA ILE A 203 0.29 -29.08 -1.68
C ILE A 203 -0.97 -29.87 -1.28
N CYS A 204 -1.69 -30.37 -2.28
CA CYS A 204 -2.75 -31.36 -2.06
C CYS A 204 -2.13 -32.75 -1.90
N ASP A 205 -2.66 -33.57 -0.97
CA ASP A 205 -2.34 -34.99 -0.96
C ASP A 205 -2.89 -35.72 -2.22
N GLU A 206 -2.47 -36.97 -2.47
CA GLU A 206 -2.90 -37.78 -3.62
C GLU A 206 -4.43 -37.98 -3.72
N LYS A 207 -5.20 -37.56 -2.70
CA LYS A 207 -6.67 -37.63 -2.65
C LYS A 207 -7.33 -36.25 -2.72
N GLY A 208 -6.57 -35.18 -2.96
CA GLY A 208 -7.08 -33.81 -3.04
C GLY A 208 -7.45 -33.20 -1.69
N LYS A 209 -6.99 -33.77 -0.56
CA LYS A 209 -7.14 -33.18 0.76
C LYS A 209 -5.94 -32.31 1.11
N LYS A 210 -6.23 -31.12 1.67
CA LYS A 210 -5.25 -30.16 2.18
C LYS A 210 -4.46 -30.81 3.33
N ALA A 211 -3.13 -30.73 3.27
CA ALA A 211 -2.21 -31.25 4.29
C ALA A 211 -2.17 -30.37 5.56
#